data_AF-A0A661R6F3-F1
#
_entry.id   AF-A0A661R6F3-F1
#
_cell.length_a   1.000
_cell.length_b   1.000
_cell.length_c   1.000
_cell.angle_alpha   90.00
_cell.angle_beta   90.00
_cell.angle_gamma   90.00
#
_symmetry.space_group_name_H-M   'P 1'
#
loop_
_entity.id
_entity.type
_entity.pdbx_description
1 polymer ?
#
loop_
_entity_poly.entity_id
_entity_poly.type
_entity_poly.pdbx_seq_one_letter_code
_entity_poly.pdbx_strand_id
1 'polypeptide(L)'
;MHSGKLVFSQVMDYLPLHTFRRCVQRYQGNHKVRHFSCLDQYLSMAFAQLTYRESLRDIEACLRAQRNKLYHMGIRSNISRNTLANANKVR
;
A
#
# COMPACT_ATOMS: atom_id res chain seq x y z
N MET A 1 18.58 -12.59 1.73
CA MET A 1 17.24 -13.20 1.57
C MET A 1 16.59 -13.23 2.94
N HIS A 2 15.33 -12.81 3.07
CA HIS A 2 14.61 -12.98 4.34
C HIS A 2 14.20 -14.45 4.44
N SER A 3 14.63 -15.14 5.50
CA SER A 3 14.32 -16.56 5.68
C SER A 3 12.85 -16.82 6.06
N GLY A 4 12.04 -15.76 6.24
CA GLY A 4 10.62 -15.84 6.54
C GLY A 4 9.84 -14.62 6.04
N LYS A 5 8.52 -14.63 6.26
CA LYS A 5 7.58 -13.57 5.88
C LYS A 5 7.83 -12.29 6.70
N LEU A 6 7.84 -11.12 6.07
CA LEU A 6 8.01 -9.83 6.76
C LEU A 6 6.93 -9.63 7.82
N VAL A 7 7.28 -9.02 8.96
CA VAL A 7 6.32 -8.70 10.04
C VAL A 7 5.13 -7.90 9.49
N PHE A 8 5.39 -6.91 8.63
CA PHE A 8 4.34 -6.16 7.96
C PHE A 8 3.34 -7.08 7.24
N SER A 9 3.82 -8.03 6.46
CA SER A 9 2.97 -8.96 5.72
C SER A 9 2.20 -9.90 6.63
N GLN A 10 2.73 -10.26 7.80
CA GLN A 10 2.02 -11.04 8.81
C GLN A 10 0.89 -10.22 9.45
N VAL A 11 1.14 -8.95 9.78
CA VAL A 11 0.10 -8.05 10.29
C VAL A 11 -1.00 -7.83 9.24
N MET A 12 -0.63 -7.70 7.97
CA MET A 12 -1.60 -7.55 6.88
C MET A 12 -2.42 -8.82 6.60
N ASP A 13 -2.05 -10.00 7.12
CA ASP A 13 -2.88 -11.21 6.98
C ASP A 13 -4.20 -11.11 7.76
N TYR A 14 -4.26 -10.25 8.79
CA TYR A 14 -5.48 -9.99 9.54
C TYR A 14 -6.44 -9.03 8.81
N LEU A 15 -6.03 -8.44 7.68
CA LEU A 15 -6.93 -7.65 6.83
C LEU A 15 -7.98 -8.59 6.21
N PRO A 16 -9.29 -8.39 6.43
CA PRO A 16 -10.33 -9.16 5.76
C PRO A 16 -10.39 -8.81 4.25
N LEU A 17 -9.45 -9.35 3.47
CA LEU A 17 -9.22 -9.02 2.06
C LEU A 17 -10.46 -9.24 1.20
N HIS A 18 -11.28 -10.23 1.51
CA HIS A 18 -12.52 -10.48 0.79
C HIS A 18 -13.52 -9.34 0.97
N THR A 19 -13.72 -8.88 2.21
CA THR A 19 -14.59 -7.73 2.51
C THR A 19 -14.02 -6.46 1.92
N PHE A 20 -12.71 -6.23 2.03
CA PHE A 20 -12.03 -5.10 1.41
C PHE A 20 -12.27 -5.04 -0.11
N ARG A 21 -12.06 -6.16 -0.82
CA ARG A 21 -12.29 -6.25 -2.27
C ARG A 21 -13.75 -5.99 -2.63
N ARG A 22 -14.71 -6.48 -1.84
CA ARG A 22 -16.13 -6.20 -2.02
C ARG A 22 -16.43 -4.70 -1.91
N CYS A 23 -15.84 -3.99 -0.95
CA CYS A 23 -15.96 -2.54 -0.83
C CYS A 23 -15.36 -1.82 -2.03
N VAL A 24 -14.13 -2.18 -2.43
CA VAL A 24 -13.48 -1.59 -3.61
C VAL A 24 -14.32 -1.76 -4.87
N GLN A 25 -14.94 -2.92 -5.06
CA GLN A 25 -15.84 -3.16 -6.20
C GLN A 25 -17.13 -2.35 -6.08
N ARG A 26 -17.78 -2.33 -4.91
CA ARG A 26 -19.03 -1.59 -4.66
C ARG A 26 -18.88 -0.10 -4.94
N TYR A 27 -17.78 0.50 -4.51
CA TYR A 27 -17.51 1.93 -4.66
C TYR A 27 -16.68 2.26 -5.91
N GLN A 28 -16.42 1.26 -6.76
CA GLN A 28 -15.59 1.41 -7.96
C GLN A 28 -14.23 2.08 -7.69
N GLY A 29 -13.60 1.80 -6.54
CA GLY A 29 -12.38 2.50 -6.08
C GLY A 29 -11.16 2.31 -7.01
N ASN A 30 -11.19 1.29 -7.87
CA ASN A 30 -10.18 1.06 -8.91
C ASN A 30 -10.61 1.55 -10.31
N HIS A 31 -11.70 2.31 -10.44
CA HIS A 31 -12.12 2.85 -11.74
C HIS A 31 -11.04 3.73 -12.34
N LYS A 32 -10.64 3.46 -13.59
CA LYS A 32 -9.55 4.13 -14.33
C LYS A 32 -8.16 4.02 -13.69
N VAL A 33 -7.98 3.19 -12.66
CA VAL A 33 -6.68 2.97 -12.03
C VAL A 33 -5.86 2.00 -12.87
N ARG A 34 -4.65 2.42 -13.29
CA ARG A 34 -3.75 1.60 -14.11
C ARG A 34 -2.71 0.81 -13.31
N HIS A 35 -2.07 1.46 -12.34
CA HIS A 35 -0.91 0.88 -11.65
C HIS A 35 -1.03 0.86 -10.14
N PHE A 36 -1.64 1.87 -9.50
CA PHE A 36 -1.69 2.02 -8.05
C PHE A 36 -3.07 1.68 -7.49
N SER A 37 -3.32 0.41 -7.19
CA SER A 37 -4.64 -0.07 -6.76
C SER A 37 -5.03 0.47 -5.38
N CYS A 38 -6.30 0.36 -5.00
CA CYS A 38 -6.74 0.61 -3.63
C CYS A 38 -5.98 -0.24 -2.61
N LEU A 39 -5.58 -1.47 -2.98
CA LEU A 39 -4.79 -2.31 -2.09
C LEU A 39 -3.37 -1.75 -1.93
N ASP A 40 -2.73 -1.30 -3.01
CA ASP A 40 -1.40 -0.67 -2.91
C ASP A 40 -1.44 0.61 -2.06
N GLN A 41 -2.49 1.42 -2.19
CA GLN A 41 -2.72 2.58 -1.31
C GLN A 41 -2.92 2.17 0.13
N TYR A 42 -3.79 1.20 0.40
CA TYR A 42 -4.05 0.72 1.75
C TYR A 42 -2.77 0.23 2.41
N LEU A 43 -1.99 -0.61 1.73
CA LEU A 43 -0.72 -1.14 2.24
C LEU A 43 0.29 -0.02 2.48
N SER A 44 0.38 0.96 1.57
CA SER A 44 1.27 2.13 1.73
C SER A 44 0.89 2.96 2.96
N MET A 45 -0.41 3.19 3.17
CA MET A 45 -0.90 3.95 4.33
C MET A 45 -0.77 3.17 5.63
N ALA A 46 -1.06 1.87 5.63
CA ALA A 46 -0.86 1.00 6.78
C ALA A 46 0.62 0.95 7.18
N PHE A 47 1.53 0.86 6.21
CA PHE A 47 2.97 0.94 6.45
C PHE A 47 3.35 2.27 7.11
N ALA A 48 2.80 3.38 6.60
CA ALA A 48 3.04 4.71 7.17
C ALA A 48 2.63 4.80 8.64
N GLN A 49 1.42 4.32 8.97
CA GLN A 49 0.90 4.31 10.34
C GLN A 49 1.75 3.44 11.27
N LEU A 50 2.08 2.21 10.85
CA LEU A 50 2.86 1.26 11.66
C LEU A 50 4.31 1.68 11.88
N THR A 51 4.85 2.51 10.99
CA THR A 51 6.25 2.96 11.06
C THR A 51 6.39 4.43 11.43
N TYR A 52 5.30 5.07 11.88
CA TYR A 52 5.26 6.46 12.32
C TYR A 52 5.80 7.44 11.26
N ARG A 53 5.41 7.28 9.99
CA ARG A 53 5.78 8.22 8.91
C ARG A 53 4.84 9.41 8.94
N GLU A 54 5.38 10.61 9.09
CA GLU A 54 4.59 11.85 9.25
C GLU A 54 4.30 12.58 7.93
N SER A 55 4.91 12.18 6.81
CA SER A 55 4.69 12.84 5.52
C SER A 55 4.68 11.88 4.33
N LEU A 56 3.95 12.25 3.26
CA LEU A 56 3.95 11.49 2.01
C LEU A 56 5.34 11.37 1.37
N ARG A 57 6.22 12.37 1.60
CA ARG A 57 7.61 12.33 1.12
C ARG A 57 8.43 11.30 1.89
N ASP A 58 8.26 11.22 3.20
CA ASP A 58 8.94 10.23 4.05
C ASP A 58 8.46 8.80 3.73
N ILE A 59 7.15 8.62 3.52
CA ILE A 59 6.57 7.34 3.07
C ILE A 59 7.20 6.89 1.75
N GLU A 60 7.26 7.78 0.74
CA GLU A 60 7.89 7.48 -0.55
C GLU A 60 9.37 7.12 -0.39
N ALA A 61 10.14 7.92 0.35
CA ALA A 61 11.56 7.70 0.55
C ALA A 61 11.85 6.33 1.20
N CYS A 62 11.11 6.00 2.26
CA CYS A 62 11.28 4.75 2.99
C CYS A 62 10.90 3.53 2.14
N LEU A 63 9.73 3.55 1.48
CA LEU A 63 9.27 2.44 0.65
C LEU A 63 10.14 2.24 -0.59
N ARG A 64 10.63 3.31 -1.22
CA ARG A 64 11.57 3.22 -2.35
C ARG A 64 12.94 2.67 -1.92
N ALA A 65 13.45 3.05 -0.76
CA ALA A 65 14.68 2.49 -0.22
C ALA A 65 14.57 0.97 0.00
N GLN A 66 13.36 0.46 0.27
CA GLN A 66 13.08 -0.95 0.48
C GLN A 66 12.47 -1.64 -0.76
N ARG A 67 12.74 -1.15 -1.98
CA ARG A 67 12.12 -1.67 -3.22
C ARG A 67 12.14 -3.21 -3.35
N ASN A 68 13.23 -3.86 -2.92
CA ASN A 68 13.41 -5.30 -3.02
C ASN A 68 12.45 -6.08 -2.08
N LYS A 69 11.88 -5.42 -1.07
CA LYS A 69 10.94 -6.01 -0.10
C LYS A 69 9.48 -5.76 -0.46
N LEU A 70 9.17 -4.79 -1.33
CA LEU A 70 7.80 -4.39 -1.67
C LEU A 70 6.96 -5.55 -2.20
N TYR A 71 7.56 -6.41 -3.03
CA TYR A 71 6.89 -7.61 -3.54
C TYR A 71 6.39 -8.51 -2.40
N HIS A 72 7.24 -8.74 -1.40
CA HIS A 72 6.88 -9.55 -0.22
C HIS A 72 5.92 -8.84 0.72
N MET A 73 5.84 -7.51 0.67
CA MET A 73 4.83 -6.70 1.36
C MET A 73 3.47 -6.66 0.65
N GLY A 74 3.38 -7.23 -0.56
CA GLY A 74 2.16 -7.21 -1.38
C GLY A 74 1.96 -5.94 -2.20
N ILE A 75 2.92 -5.00 -2.18
CA ILE A 75 2.89 -3.76 -2.96
C ILE A 75 3.56 -4.01 -4.30
N ARG A 76 2.82 -3.82 -5.40
CA ARG A 76 3.32 -4.11 -6.76
C ARG A 76 3.59 -2.85 -7.59
N SER A 77 3.02 -1.73 -7.19
CA SER A 77 3.13 -0.47 -7.93
C SER A 77 4.41 0.29 -7.60
N ASN A 78 4.81 1.17 -8.51
CA ASN A 78 5.76 2.22 -8.17
C ASN A 78 5.10 3.25 -7.25
N ILE A 79 5.78 3.59 -6.16
CA ILE A 79 5.29 4.56 -5.18
C ILE A 79 5.88 5.92 -5.52
N SER A 80 5.04 6.94 -5.62
CA SER A 80 5.46 8.33 -5.70
C SER A 80 4.56 9.20 -4.83
N ARG A 81 5.09 10.31 -4.29
CA ARG A 81 4.32 11.26 -3.49
C ARG A 81 3.09 11.77 -4.23
N ASN A 82 3.21 12.05 -5.54
CA ASN A 82 2.09 12.53 -6.34
C ASN A 82 1.00 11.44 -6.46
N THR A 83 1.39 10.20 -6.69
CA THR A 83 0.46 9.06 -6.73
C THR A 83 -0.25 8.86 -5.39
N LEU A 84 0.47 8.92 -4.27
CA LEU A 84 -0.11 8.83 -2.92
C LEU A 84 -1.09 9.98 -2.65
N ALA A 85 -0.68 11.22 -2.94
CA ALA A 85 -1.51 12.40 -2.73
C ALA A 85 -2.79 12.35 -3.57
N ASN A 86 -2.69 11.99 -4.85
CA ASN A 86 -3.85 11.87 -5.72
C ASN A 86 -4.77 10.75 -5.26
N ALA A 87 -4.22 9.58 -4.90
CA ALA A 87 -5.01 8.48 -4.37
C ALA A 87 -5.79 8.90 -3.12
N ASN A 88 -5.14 9.50 -2.12
CA ASN A 88 -5.78 9.95 -0.88
C ASN A 88 -6.84 11.05 -1.10
N LYS A 89 -6.73 11.83 -2.17
CA LYS A 89 -7.73 12.87 -2.50
C LYS A 89 -8.98 12.28 -3.17
N VAL A 90 -8.81 11.25 -3.99
CA VAL A 90 -9.86 10.75 -4.89
C VAL A 90 -10.63 9.57 -4.28
N ARG A 91 -10.01 8.82 -3.36
CA ARG A 91 -10.54 7.57 -2.78
C ARG A 91 -10.00 7.32 -1.38
#